data_AF-A0A2W6DH19-F1
#
_entry.id   AF-A0A2W6DH19-F1
#
_cell.length_a   1.000
_cell.length_b   1.000
_cell.length_c   1.000
_cell.angle_alpha   90.00
_cell.angle_beta   90.00
_cell.angle_gamma   90.00
#
_symmetry.space_group_name_H-M   'P 1'
#
loop_
_entity.id
_entity.type
_entity.pdbx_description
1 polymer ?
#
loop_
_entity_poly.entity_id
_entity_poly.type
_entity_poly.pdbx_seq_one_letter_code
_entity_poly.pdbx_strand_id
1 'polypeptide(L)'
;ARTHTRRFGLSVGGVVIGLALLAVFRSAGNPELAGRWALGQSLVLVLVAAVLSRVIGDSAAGAVAGLLALPYAFVGAALAVARPNPWPDLVASQFEVACAVTVLGALLAAFAVGSDNAPFAAVTVAGLLGVLGGWLTSSHGMSPPHVACVLLCVALLATPLFNALAIWLARVPIPALPRSATDLIRDQRLPPRAVVYAAVARADGLLTGLLAGTATTAAVADVLLVRDPDVMANWLVVITSAAYLVRARTYVTVRQRLPLLLAGVTGPAALLIGPAMHDPGDRLSTAGPLLFAFGALAIVAGLGYARKEPGPYLRRYVEILEVLLILAVLPVAAAVLGLYARMHGLG
;
A
#
# COMPACT_ATOMS: atom_id res chain seq x y z
N ALA A 1 -9.56 22.52 23.45
CA ALA A 1 -9.92 23.39 22.32
C ALA A 1 -8.84 23.44 21.23
N ARG A 2 -7.63 23.98 21.51
CA ARG A 2 -6.57 24.22 20.50
C ARG A 2 -6.17 23.00 19.65
N THR A 3 -6.08 21.80 20.22
CA THR A 3 -5.74 20.56 19.49
C THR A 3 -6.82 20.13 18.50
N HIS A 4 -8.10 20.34 18.84
CA HIS A 4 -9.22 20.01 17.95
C HIS A 4 -9.33 21.04 16.82
N THR A 5 -9.17 22.33 17.11
CA THR A 5 -9.12 23.39 16.08
C THR A 5 -7.96 23.19 15.10
N ARG A 6 -6.78 22.78 15.59
CA ARG A 6 -5.62 22.44 14.73
C ARG A 6 -5.91 21.26 13.81
N ARG A 7 -6.44 20.15 14.36
CA ARG A 7 -6.83 18.98 13.56
C ARG A 7 -7.87 19.33 12.51
N PHE A 8 -8.87 20.13 12.89
CA PHE A 8 -9.91 20.60 11.99
C PHE A 8 -9.35 21.50 10.88
N GLY A 9 -8.47 22.45 11.20
CA GLY A 9 -7.83 23.31 10.22
C GLY A 9 -6.98 22.53 9.22
N LEU A 10 -6.18 21.57 9.69
CA LEU A 10 -5.40 20.68 8.83
C LEU A 10 -6.29 19.76 7.97
N SER A 11 -7.38 19.22 8.53
CA SER A 11 -8.30 18.37 7.77
C SER A 11 -9.06 19.16 6.72
N VAL A 12 -9.59 20.34 7.06
CA VAL A 12 -10.34 21.17 6.11
C VAL A 12 -9.41 21.72 5.04
N GLY A 13 -8.26 22.27 5.42
CA GLY A 13 -7.25 22.73 4.46
C GLY A 13 -6.79 21.62 3.53
N GLY A 14 -6.54 20.42 4.07
CA GLY A 14 -6.17 19.25 3.28
C GLY A 14 -7.29 18.79 2.34
N VAL A 15 -8.55 18.82 2.78
CA VAL A 15 -9.71 18.51 1.91
C VAL A 15 -9.84 19.54 0.80
N VAL A 16 -9.74 20.83 1.08
CA VAL A 16 -9.86 21.89 0.06
C VAL A 16 -8.71 21.81 -0.95
N ILE A 17 -7.48 21.61 -0.49
CA ILE A 17 -6.32 21.38 -1.36
C ILE A 17 -6.51 20.10 -2.17
N GLY A 18 -7.07 19.03 -1.58
CA GLY A 18 -7.42 17.81 -2.33
C GLY A 18 -8.48 18.08 -3.40
N LEU A 19 -9.52 18.85 -3.09
CA LEU A 19 -10.58 19.21 -4.03
C LEU A 19 -10.06 20.06 -5.21
N ALA A 20 -9.00 20.84 -5.02
CA ALA A 20 -8.38 21.59 -6.11
C ALA A 20 -7.79 20.69 -7.21
N LEU A 21 -7.52 19.39 -6.95
CA LEU A 21 -7.22 18.42 -8.01
C LEU A 21 -8.38 18.22 -8.98
N LEU A 22 -9.63 18.41 -8.55
CA LEU A 22 -10.79 18.35 -9.45
C LEU A 22 -10.74 19.45 -10.52
N ALA A 23 -10.14 20.60 -10.23
CA ALA A 23 -9.93 21.65 -11.22
C ALA A 23 -8.92 21.22 -12.28
N VAL A 24 -7.87 20.48 -11.88
CA VAL A 24 -6.91 19.88 -12.81
C VAL A 24 -7.61 18.86 -13.71
N PHE A 25 -8.42 17.97 -13.13
CA PHE A 25 -9.19 16.97 -13.90
C PHE A 25 -10.21 17.58 -14.85
N ARG A 26 -10.78 18.74 -14.51
CA ARG A 26 -11.78 19.45 -15.34
C ARG A 26 -11.19 20.43 -16.34
N SER A 27 -9.86 20.58 -16.39
CA SER A 27 -9.19 21.47 -17.33
C SER A 27 -9.18 20.87 -18.76
N ALA A 28 -10.33 20.90 -19.42
CA ALA A 28 -10.55 20.23 -20.70
C ALA A 28 -9.72 20.77 -21.89
N GLY A 29 -9.01 21.89 -21.73
CA GLY A 29 -8.40 22.63 -22.85
C GLY A 29 -6.88 22.52 -23.02
N ASN A 30 -6.10 22.23 -21.96
CA ASN A 30 -4.63 22.15 -22.08
C ASN A 30 -4.01 21.24 -21.00
N PRO A 31 -3.78 19.95 -21.31
CA PRO A 31 -3.28 18.99 -20.34
C PRO A 31 -1.85 19.27 -19.86
N GLU A 32 -1.00 19.86 -20.72
CA GLU A 32 0.37 20.18 -20.35
C GLU A 32 0.42 21.32 -19.33
N LEU A 33 -0.41 22.35 -19.52
CA LEU A 33 -0.51 23.45 -18.56
C LEU A 33 -1.02 22.94 -17.21
N ALA A 34 -2.03 22.07 -17.24
CA ALA A 34 -2.57 21.42 -16.04
C ALA A 34 -1.51 20.55 -15.33
N GLY A 35 -0.70 19.80 -16.09
CA GLY A 35 0.41 19.01 -15.58
C GLY A 35 1.49 19.86 -14.93
N ARG A 36 1.97 20.90 -15.62
CA ARG A 36 2.97 21.86 -15.10
C ARG A 36 2.46 22.58 -13.85
N TRP A 37 1.20 22.99 -13.84
CA TRP A 37 0.59 23.63 -12.68
C TRP A 37 0.53 22.67 -11.48
N ALA A 38 0.08 21.43 -11.69
CA ALA A 38 0.02 20.43 -10.61
C ALA A 38 1.42 20.08 -10.07
N LEU A 39 2.43 19.93 -10.93
CA LEU A 39 3.83 19.75 -10.52
C LEU A 39 4.34 20.97 -9.72
N GLY A 40 4.00 22.19 -10.15
CA GLY A 40 4.30 23.42 -9.41
C GLY A 40 3.71 23.39 -8.01
N GLN A 41 2.45 22.98 -7.86
CA GLN A 41 1.80 22.92 -6.54
C GLN A 41 2.37 21.81 -5.66
N SER A 42 2.76 20.69 -6.26
CA SER A 42 3.50 19.65 -5.53
C SER A 42 4.80 20.22 -4.95
N LEU A 43 5.59 20.93 -5.76
CA LEU A 43 6.84 21.55 -5.30
C LEU A 43 6.60 22.56 -4.18
N VAL A 44 5.61 23.44 -4.34
CA VAL A 44 5.24 24.42 -3.30
C VAL A 44 4.85 23.71 -2.00
N LEU A 45 4.05 22.64 -2.07
CA LEU A 45 3.63 21.90 -0.88
C LEU A 45 4.80 21.20 -0.18
N VAL A 46 5.79 20.69 -0.93
CA VAL A 46 7.03 20.13 -0.35
C VAL A 46 7.85 21.23 0.34
N LEU A 47 7.96 22.42 -0.25
CA LEU A 47 8.64 23.56 0.38
C LEU A 47 7.91 24.00 1.65
N VAL A 48 6.59 24.07 1.63
CA VAL A 48 5.77 24.35 2.81
C VAL A 48 5.99 23.28 3.88
N ALA A 49 6.04 22.00 3.50
CA ALA A 49 6.35 20.90 4.42
C ALA A 49 7.72 21.10 5.10
N ALA A 50 8.74 21.53 4.36
CA ALA A 50 10.06 21.83 4.88
C ALA A 50 10.03 23.01 5.86
N VAL A 51 9.36 24.11 5.51
CA VAL A 51 9.24 25.30 6.37
C VAL A 51 8.50 24.97 7.67
N LEU A 52 7.34 24.31 7.58
CA LEU A 52 6.56 23.91 8.75
C LEU A 52 7.36 23.00 9.69
N SER A 53 8.13 22.05 9.12
CA SER A 53 8.88 21.07 9.93
C SER A 53 10.18 21.63 10.49
N ARG A 54 10.92 22.43 9.72
CA ARG A 54 12.30 22.84 10.06
C ARG A 54 12.38 24.24 10.66
N VAL A 55 11.54 25.17 10.21
CA VAL A 55 11.56 26.56 10.67
C VAL A 55 10.58 26.73 11.84
N ILE A 56 9.35 26.22 11.69
CA ILE A 56 8.32 26.34 12.72
C ILE A 56 8.45 25.22 13.77
N GLY A 57 9.03 24.08 13.41
CA GLY A 57 9.18 22.92 14.29
C GLY A 57 7.90 22.07 14.43
N ASP A 58 6.87 22.31 13.61
CA ASP A 58 5.65 21.47 13.56
C ASP A 58 5.77 20.42 12.45
N SER A 59 6.43 19.31 12.78
CA SER A 59 6.66 18.22 11.84
C SER A 59 5.40 17.46 11.45
N ALA A 60 4.36 17.46 12.29
CA ALA A 60 3.09 16.82 11.96
C ALA A 60 2.30 17.64 10.92
N ALA A 61 2.31 18.97 11.03
CA ALA A 61 1.72 19.83 9.99
C ALA A 61 2.52 19.74 8.68
N GLY A 62 3.85 19.69 8.77
CA GLY A 62 4.71 19.46 7.62
C GLY A 62 4.46 18.11 6.94
N ALA A 63 4.25 17.04 7.72
CA ALA A 63 3.89 15.72 7.17
C ALA A 63 2.59 15.77 6.36
N VAL A 64 1.56 16.47 6.86
CA VAL A 64 0.28 16.64 6.13
C VAL A 64 0.51 17.37 4.80
N ALA A 65 1.25 18.49 4.80
CA ALA A 65 1.57 19.22 3.58
C ALA A 65 2.36 18.36 2.58
N GLY A 66 3.36 17.61 3.07
CA GLY A 66 4.15 16.70 2.26
C GLY A 66 3.32 15.57 1.64
N LEU A 67 2.37 15.00 2.39
CA LEU A 67 1.47 13.97 1.88
C LEU A 67 0.49 14.52 0.84
N LEU A 68 -0.01 15.74 1.03
CA LEU A 68 -0.86 16.41 0.05
C LEU A 68 -0.10 16.72 -1.24
N ALA A 69 1.23 16.86 -1.21
CA ALA A 69 2.03 17.08 -2.41
C ALA A 69 2.05 15.87 -3.36
N LEU A 70 1.84 14.65 -2.86
CA LEU A 70 2.04 13.40 -3.60
C LEU A 70 0.98 13.15 -4.69
N PRO A 71 -0.32 13.32 -4.43
CA PRO A 71 -1.33 13.26 -5.50
C PRO A 71 -1.08 14.29 -6.61
N TYR A 72 -0.62 15.50 -6.26
CA TYR A 72 -0.25 16.53 -7.23
C TYR A 72 0.97 16.13 -8.06
N ALA A 73 1.99 15.49 -7.45
CA ALA A 73 3.13 14.94 -8.16
C ALA A 73 2.70 13.87 -9.17
N PHE A 74 1.87 12.91 -8.73
CA PHE A 74 1.40 11.81 -9.57
C PHE A 74 0.58 12.32 -10.76
N VAL A 75 -0.44 13.13 -10.50
CA VAL A 75 -1.30 13.69 -11.55
C VAL A 75 -0.48 14.61 -12.44
N GLY A 76 0.32 15.51 -11.88
CA GLY A 76 1.15 16.44 -12.64
C GLY A 76 2.10 15.72 -13.62
N ALA A 77 2.77 14.67 -13.15
CA ALA A 77 3.68 13.87 -13.97
C ALA A 77 2.95 13.03 -15.03
N ALA A 78 1.81 12.43 -14.68
CA ALA A 78 0.97 11.69 -15.64
C ALA A 78 0.50 12.60 -16.79
N LEU A 79 0.15 13.85 -16.49
CA LEU A 79 -0.33 14.81 -17.50
C LEU A 79 0.80 15.51 -18.27
N ALA A 80 2.02 15.55 -17.72
CA ALA A 80 3.19 16.19 -18.33
C ALA A 80 3.79 15.40 -19.51
N VAL A 81 3.53 14.09 -19.58
CA VAL A 81 3.95 13.24 -20.71
C VAL A 81 2.86 13.26 -21.80
N ALA A 82 3.26 13.62 -23.03
CA ALA A 82 2.38 13.79 -24.19
C ALA A 82 1.51 12.55 -24.51
N ARG A 83 0.31 12.76 -25.07
CA ARG A 83 -0.76 11.75 -25.18
C ARG A 83 -1.22 11.46 -26.61
N PRO A 84 -1.77 10.25 -26.82
CA PRO A 84 -2.89 10.00 -27.73
C PRO A 84 -4.27 10.00 -27.04
N ASN A 85 -4.39 9.62 -25.75
CA ASN A 85 -5.68 9.34 -25.10
C ASN A 85 -6.14 10.41 -24.07
N PRO A 86 -7.47 10.64 -23.93
CA PRO A 86 -8.02 11.50 -22.89
C PRO A 86 -7.91 10.84 -21.50
N TRP A 87 -7.75 11.66 -20.45
CA TRP A 87 -7.88 11.20 -19.06
C TRP A 87 -9.29 10.64 -18.82
N PRO A 88 -9.49 9.54 -18.07
CA PRO A 88 -8.57 8.85 -17.17
C PRO A 88 -7.74 7.71 -17.78
N ASP A 89 -7.77 7.52 -19.10
CA ASP A 89 -7.03 6.42 -19.74
C ASP A 89 -5.52 6.70 -19.74
N LEU A 90 -4.85 6.12 -18.74
CA LEU A 90 -3.40 6.17 -18.57
C LEU A 90 -2.73 5.08 -19.41
N VAL A 91 -1.78 5.50 -20.25
CA VAL A 91 -0.86 4.56 -20.91
C VAL A 91 0.19 4.10 -19.91
N ALA A 92 0.71 2.87 -20.06
CA ALA A 92 1.72 2.29 -19.17
C ALA A 92 2.94 3.21 -18.94
N SER A 93 3.42 3.88 -19.97
CA SER A 93 4.53 4.85 -19.88
C SER A 93 4.19 6.09 -19.05
N GLN A 94 2.95 6.59 -19.14
CA GLN A 94 2.48 7.71 -18.32
C GLN A 94 2.37 7.29 -16.85
N PHE A 95 1.85 6.09 -16.59
CA PHE A 95 1.77 5.53 -15.24
C PHE A 95 3.15 5.31 -14.62
N GLU A 96 4.11 4.79 -15.38
CA GLU A 96 5.50 4.59 -14.95
C GLU A 96 6.15 5.91 -14.52
N VAL A 97 6.08 6.95 -15.36
CA VAL A 97 6.63 8.28 -15.05
C VAL A 97 5.89 8.91 -13.87
N ALA A 98 4.57 8.77 -13.80
CA ALA A 98 3.77 9.27 -12.69
C ALA A 98 4.25 8.67 -11.36
N CYS A 99 4.37 7.34 -11.30
CA CYS A 99 4.89 6.62 -10.13
C CYS A 99 6.33 7.01 -9.77
N ALA A 100 7.21 7.16 -10.77
CA ALA A 100 8.60 7.56 -10.53
C ALA A 100 8.70 8.95 -9.90
N VAL A 101 7.92 9.92 -10.40
CA VAL A 101 7.88 11.27 -9.85
C VAL A 101 7.23 11.29 -8.46
N THR A 102 6.21 10.48 -8.19
CA THR A 102 5.67 10.37 -6.81
C THR A 102 6.68 9.78 -5.85
N VAL A 103 7.50 8.81 -6.26
CA VAL A 103 8.58 8.26 -5.43
C VAL A 103 9.58 9.36 -5.09
N LEU A 104 10.03 10.13 -6.09
CA LEU A 104 10.91 11.27 -5.86
C LEU A 104 10.29 12.29 -4.90
N GLY A 105 9.02 12.65 -5.11
CA GLY A 105 8.28 13.57 -4.23
C GLY A 105 8.15 13.04 -2.80
N ALA A 106 7.88 11.75 -2.63
CA ALA A 106 7.78 11.10 -1.31
C ALA A 106 9.12 11.09 -0.57
N LEU A 107 10.23 10.82 -1.27
CA LEU A 107 11.57 10.89 -0.70
C LEU A 107 11.93 12.32 -0.30
N LEU A 108 11.70 13.30 -1.18
CA LEU A 108 11.94 14.72 -0.87
C LEU A 108 11.12 15.20 0.32
N ALA A 109 9.82 14.86 0.38
CA ALA A 109 8.96 15.19 1.50
C ALA A 109 9.41 14.51 2.81
N ALA A 110 9.83 13.24 2.75
CA ALA A 110 10.38 12.54 3.91
C ALA A 110 11.65 13.23 4.46
N PHE A 111 12.56 13.64 3.58
CA PHE A 111 13.76 14.39 3.97
C PHE A 111 13.42 15.78 4.53
N ALA A 112 12.47 16.48 3.93
CA ALA A 112 12.00 17.78 4.37
C ALA A 112 11.43 17.72 5.80
N VAL A 113 10.56 16.75 6.08
CA VAL A 113 9.86 16.62 7.37
C VAL A 113 10.77 16.05 8.45
N GLY A 114 11.57 15.02 8.13
CA GLY A 114 12.56 14.43 9.06
C GLY A 114 11.97 13.67 10.26
N SER A 115 10.65 13.48 10.34
CA SER A 115 9.97 12.72 11.39
C SER A 115 8.74 11.98 10.85
N ASP A 116 8.39 10.85 11.47
CA ASP A 116 7.25 9.97 11.09
C ASP A 116 7.28 9.57 9.60
N ASN A 117 8.25 8.74 9.23
CA ASN A 117 8.52 8.36 7.84
C ASN A 117 7.54 7.30 7.29
N ALA A 118 6.65 6.75 8.11
CA ALA A 118 5.78 5.64 7.72
C ALA A 118 4.92 5.91 6.47
N PRO A 119 4.17 7.03 6.36
CA PRO A 119 3.32 7.25 5.20
C PRO A 119 4.13 7.58 3.94
N PHE A 120 5.28 8.26 4.06
CA PHE A 120 6.19 8.49 2.93
C PHE A 120 6.83 7.20 2.44
N ALA A 121 7.24 6.31 3.36
CA ALA A 121 7.74 4.99 3.02
C ALA A 121 6.65 4.14 2.33
N ALA A 122 5.39 4.25 2.76
CA ALA A 122 4.26 3.58 2.10
C ALA A 122 4.10 4.01 0.64
N VAL A 123 4.08 5.33 0.39
CA VAL A 123 3.97 5.84 -0.98
C VAL A 123 5.21 5.51 -1.81
N THR A 124 6.40 5.53 -1.19
CA THR A 124 7.64 5.12 -1.86
C THR A 124 7.56 3.66 -2.32
N VAL A 125 7.13 2.74 -1.44
CA VAL A 125 7.01 1.31 -1.76
C VAL A 125 5.92 1.07 -2.82
N ALA A 126 4.75 1.67 -2.66
CA ALA A 126 3.66 1.56 -3.64
C ALA A 126 4.07 2.15 -5.00
N GLY A 127 4.77 3.30 -5.00
CA GLY A 127 5.29 3.94 -6.19
C GLY A 127 6.36 3.10 -6.89
N LEU A 128 7.29 2.47 -6.15
CA LEU A 128 8.28 1.56 -6.72
C LEU A 128 7.63 0.32 -7.36
N LEU A 129 6.64 -0.28 -6.71
CA LEU A 129 5.86 -1.37 -7.30
C LEU A 129 5.06 -0.91 -8.53
N GLY A 130 4.55 0.33 -8.52
CA GLY A 130 3.92 0.96 -9.66
C GLY A 130 4.86 1.19 -10.84
N VAL A 131 6.08 1.66 -10.60
CA VAL A 131 7.14 1.76 -11.62
C VAL A 131 7.44 0.39 -12.21
N LEU A 132 7.62 -0.64 -11.38
CA LEU A 132 7.82 -2.02 -11.84
C LEU A 132 6.64 -2.51 -12.68
N GLY A 133 5.40 -2.19 -12.28
CA GLY A 133 4.21 -2.54 -13.05
C GLY A 133 4.16 -1.85 -14.41
N GLY A 134 4.38 -0.54 -14.45
CA GLY A 134 4.45 0.24 -15.68
C GLY A 134 5.55 -0.27 -16.62
N TRP A 135 6.73 -0.58 -16.07
CA TRP A 135 7.85 -1.16 -16.80
C TRP A 135 7.51 -2.55 -17.37
N LEU A 136 6.90 -3.44 -16.59
CA LEU A 136 6.49 -4.78 -17.09
C LEU A 136 5.48 -4.68 -18.22
N THR A 137 4.52 -3.76 -18.13
CA THR A 137 3.56 -3.53 -19.22
C THR A 137 4.21 -2.89 -20.43
N SER A 138 5.10 -1.91 -20.26
CA SER A 138 5.73 -1.18 -21.38
C SER A 138 6.80 -2.00 -22.10
N SER A 139 7.66 -2.72 -21.37
CA SER A 139 8.81 -3.45 -21.93
C SER A 139 8.48 -4.89 -22.36
N HIS A 140 7.62 -5.59 -21.63
CA HIS A 140 7.27 -7.00 -21.89
C HIS A 140 5.88 -7.17 -22.50
N GLY A 141 5.12 -6.09 -22.72
CA GLY A 141 3.78 -6.14 -23.32
C GLY A 141 2.76 -6.95 -22.51
N MET A 142 3.03 -7.17 -21.22
CA MET A 142 2.14 -7.92 -20.34
C MET A 142 0.84 -7.12 -20.12
N SER A 143 -0.31 -7.78 -20.25
CA SER A 143 -1.58 -7.10 -19.99
C SER A 143 -1.67 -6.68 -18.50
N PRO A 144 -2.39 -5.58 -18.18
CA PRO A 144 -2.47 -5.06 -16.82
C PRO A 144 -2.92 -6.09 -15.75
N PRO A 145 -3.91 -6.98 -16.00
CA PRO A 145 -4.29 -8.02 -15.04
C PRO A 145 -3.16 -9.00 -14.71
N HIS A 146 -2.36 -9.43 -15.70
CA HIS A 146 -1.23 -10.32 -15.46
C HIS A 146 -0.14 -9.64 -14.61
N VAL A 147 0.13 -8.35 -14.84
CA VAL A 147 1.08 -7.58 -14.03
C VAL A 147 0.55 -7.41 -12.61
N ALA A 148 -0.74 -7.10 -12.44
CA ALA A 148 -1.40 -7.01 -11.15
C ALA A 148 -1.30 -8.33 -10.37
N CYS A 149 -1.53 -9.47 -11.04
CA CYS A 149 -1.33 -10.82 -10.47
C CYS A 149 0.09 -10.98 -9.91
N VAL A 150 1.12 -10.66 -10.70
CA VAL A 150 2.52 -10.78 -10.27
C VAL A 150 2.82 -9.89 -9.08
N LEU A 151 2.46 -8.60 -9.14
CA LEU A 151 2.72 -7.65 -8.07
C LEU A 151 2.00 -8.02 -6.77
N LEU A 152 0.75 -8.50 -6.86
CA LEU A 152 -0.02 -8.98 -5.71
C LEU A 152 0.67 -10.19 -5.05
N CYS A 153 1.10 -11.17 -5.85
CA CYS A 153 1.81 -12.34 -5.34
C CYS A 153 3.13 -11.95 -4.68
N VAL A 154 3.93 -11.09 -5.32
CA VAL A 154 5.21 -10.61 -4.77
C VAL A 154 4.98 -9.84 -3.47
N ALA A 155 4.00 -8.93 -3.44
CA ALA A 155 3.66 -8.16 -2.24
C ALA A 155 3.29 -9.07 -1.05
N LEU A 156 2.45 -10.07 -1.27
CA LEU A 156 2.02 -11.00 -0.23
C LEU A 156 3.15 -11.94 0.23
N LEU A 157 3.90 -12.51 -0.72
CA LEU A 157 4.98 -13.45 -0.42
C LEU A 157 6.21 -12.77 0.20
N ALA A 158 6.42 -11.48 -0.07
CA ALA A 158 7.51 -10.70 0.53
C ALA A 158 7.27 -10.32 2.00
N THR A 159 6.03 -10.42 2.50
CA THR A 159 5.66 -9.98 3.85
C THR A 159 6.57 -10.49 4.99
N PRO A 160 7.00 -11.77 5.01
CA PRO A 160 7.92 -12.28 6.04
C PRO A 160 9.28 -11.57 6.07
N LEU A 161 9.72 -11.02 4.93
CA LEU A 161 11.01 -10.34 4.78
C LEU A 161 10.97 -8.92 5.35
N PHE A 162 9.79 -8.30 5.49
CA PHE A 162 9.66 -6.88 5.86
C PHE A 162 10.21 -6.58 7.25
N ASN A 163 10.09 -7.49 8.22
CA ASN A 163 10.68 -7.30 9.55
C ASN A 163 12.21 -7.21 9.47
N ALA A 164 12.85 -8.15 8.75
CA ALA A 164 14.29 -8.16 8.58
C ALA A 164 14.77 -6.93 7.79
N LEU A 165 14.07 -6.57 6.70
CA LEU A 165 14.37 -5.39 5.89
C LEU A 165 14.24 -4.10 6.71
N ALA A 166 13.20 -3.96 7.53
CA ALA A 166 13.01 -2.77 8.36
C ALA A 166 14.13 -2.62 9.40
N ILE A 167 14.53 -3.71 10.06
CA ILE A 167 15.66 -3.71 11.02
C ILE A 167 16.97 -3.35 10.31
N TRP A 168 17.21 -3.92 9.13
CA TRP A 168 18.42 -3.68 8.35
C TRP A 168 18.50 -2.24 7.83
N LEU A 169 17.43 -1.74 7.22
CA LEU A 169 17.35 -0.37 6.70
C LEU A 169 17.42 0.68 7.82
N ALA A 170 16.87 0.39 9.00
CA ALA A 170 16.95 1.28 10.15
C ALA A 170 18.32 1.25 10.85
N ARG A 171 19.21 0.33 10.45
CA ARG A 171 20.54 0.10 11.04
C ARG A 171 20.48 -0.08 12.55
N VAL A 172 19.55 -0.92 13.01
CA VAL A 172 19.41 -1.20 14.45
C VAL A 172 20.71 -1.86 14.94
N PRO A 173 21.36 -1.32 16.00
CA PRO A 173 22.56 -1.94 16.55
C PRO A 173 22.22 -3.34 17.09
N ILE A 174 22.80 -4.38 16.48
CA ILE A 174 22.64 -5.76 16.94
C ILE A 174 23.74 -6.04 17.97
N PRO A 175 23.40 -6.48 19.20
CA PRO A 175 24.41 -6.84 20.17
C PRO A 175 25.25 -8.01 19.65
N ALA A 176 26.58 -7.91 19.75
CA ALA A 176 27.46 -9.01 19.41
C ALA A 176 27.27 -10.13 20.42
N LEU A 177 26.88 -11.32 19.95
CA LEU A 177 26.78 -12.50 20.83
C LEU A 177 28.19 -12.90 21.29
N PRO A 178 28.40 -13.13 22.60
CA PRO A 178 29.67 -13.65 23.10
C PRO A 178 30.00 -14.97 22.43
N ARG A 179 31.20 -15.09 21.84
CA ARG A 179 31.65 -16.33 21.17
C ARG A 179 32.67 -17.10 22.01
N SER A 180 33.13 -16.53 23.12
CA SER A 180 34.09 -17.13 24.04
C SER A 180 33.76 -16.80 25.50
N ALA A 181 34.25 -17.61 26.44
CA ALA A 181 34.14 -17.33 27.87
C ALA A 181 34.84 -16.01 28.26
N THR A 182 35.89 -15.63 27.52
CA THR A 182 36.60 -14.35 27.69
C THR A 182 35.73 -13.16 27.27
N ASP A 183 34.84 -13.32 26.29
CA ASP A 183 33.88 -12.29 25.88
C ASP A 183 32.74 -12.11 26.88
N LEU A 184 32.42 -13.11 27.71
CA LEU A 184 31.47 -12.96 28.82
C LEU A 184 32.02 -12.09 29.96
N ILE A 185 33.33 -12.15 30.17
CA ILE A 185 34.02 -11.41 31.25
C ILE A 185 34.29 -9.96 30.81
N ARG A 186 34.46 -9.71 29.50
CA ARG A 186 34.56 -8.35 28.97
C ARG A 186 33.21 -7.65 29.05
N ASP A 187 33.15 -6.60 29.88
CA ASP A 187 32.02 -5.66 29.89
C ASP A 187 32.02 -4.84 28.59
N GLN A 188 31.32 -5.35 27.57
CA GLN A 188 31.17 -4.66 26.29
C GLN A 188 30.29 -3.43 26.51
N ARG A 189 30.83 -2.23 26.23
CA ARG A 189 30.06 -0.99 26.31
C ARG A 189 28.82 -1.10 25.42
N LEU A 190 27.64 -1.17 26.05
CA LEU A 190 26.38 -1.20 25.33
C LEU A 190 26.18 0.12 24.56
N PRO A 191 25.54 0.08 23.37
CA PRO A 191 25.19 1.28 22.64
C PRO A 191 24.34 2.23 23.51
N PRO A 192 24.51 3.55 23.39
CA PRO A 192 23.68 4.51 24.12
C PRO A 192 22.20 4.28 23.84
N ARG A 193 21.38 4.25 24.90
CA ARG A 193 19.94 3.96 24.80
C ARG A 193 19.22 4.86 23.77
N ALA A 194 19.58 6.14 23.71
CA ALA A 194 18.99 7.10 22.77
C ALA A 194 19.17 6.70 21.30
N VAL A 195 20.33 6.13 20.94
CA VAL A 195 20.63 5.67 19.57
C VAL A 195 19.77 4.44 19.24
N VAL A 196 19.64 3.51 20.18
CA VAL A 196 18.82 2.31 20.02
C VAL A 196 17.35 2.68 19.86
N TYR A 197 16.80 3.55 20.73
CA TYR A 197 15.41 3.99 20.62
C TYR A 197 15.13 4.70 19.29
N ALA A 198 16.02 5.57 18.83
CA ALA A 198 15.87 6.22 17.53
C ALA A 198 15.91 5.22 16.36
N ALA A 199 16.78 4.20 16.42
CA ALA A 199 16.85 3.17 15.40
C ALA A 199 15.59 2.26 15.40
N VAL A 200 15.09 1.88 16.57
CA VAL A 200 13.85 1.09 16.71
C VAL A 200 12.64 1.88 16.21
N ALA A 201 12.53 3.16 16.54
CA ALA A 201 11.46 4.02 16.04
C ALA A 201 11.50 4.16 14.50
N ARG A 202 12.69 4.25 13.90
CA ARG A 202 12.85 4.20 12.44
C ARG A 202 12.44 2.86 11.85
N ALA A 203 12.82 1.74 12.48
CA ALA A 203 12.43 0.40 12.04
C ALA A 203 10.92 0.22 12.07
N ASP A 204 10.25 0.65 13.14
CA ASP A 204 8.79 0.58 13.27
C ASP A 204 8.08 1.40 12.19
N GLY A 205 8.58 2.61 11.90
CA GLY A 205 8.09 3.46 10.82
C GLY A 205 8.28 2.83 9.44
N LEU A 206 9.47 2.27 9.16
CA LEU A 206 9.76 1.60 7.89
C LEU A 206 8.92 0.33 7.70
N LEU A 207 8.74 -0.48 8.74
CA LEU A 207 7.87 -1.66 8.70
C LEU A 207 6.43 -1.26 8.39
N THR A 208 5.93 -0.23 9.07
CA THR A 208 4.58 0.29 8.82
C THR A 208 4.44 0.78 7.38
N GLY A 209 5.45 1.47 6.86
CA GLY A 209 5.49 1.91 5.46
C GLY A 209 5.50 0.76 4.47
N LEU A 210 6.36 -0.26 4.67
CA LEU A 210 6.43 -1.46 3.82
C LEU A 210 5.07 -2.17 3.76
N LEU A 211 4.45 -2.40 4.91
CA LEU A 211 3.13 -3.05 5.00
C LEU A 211 2.04 -2.20 4.35
N ALA A 212 2.02 -0.88 4.60
CA ALA A 212 1.02 -0.01 4.02
C ALA A 212 1.17 0.12 2.50
N GLY A 213 2.39 0.27 1.97
CA GLY A 213 2.64 0.40 0.54
C GLY A 213 2.30 -0.88 -0.24
N THR A 214 2.68 -2.04 0.30
CA THR A 214 2.32 -3.33 -0.29
C THR A 214 0.83 -3.62 -0.19
N ALA A 215 0.18 -3.31 0.93
CA ALA A 215 -1.27 -3.42 1.10
C ALA A 215 -2.03 -2.51 0.12
N THR A 216 -1.58 -1.26 -0.10
CA THR A 216 -2.20 -0.38 -1.09
C THR A 216 -2.02 -0.91 -2.51
N THR A 217 -0.87 -1.52 -2.82
CA THR A 217 -0.63 -2.14 -4.13
C THR A 217 -1.53 -3.36 -4.32
N ALA A 218 -1.69 -4.19 -3.29
CA ALA A 218 -2.60 -5.32 -3.29
C ALA A 218 -4.05 -4.90 -3.55
N ALA A 219 -4.53 -3.86 -2.85
CA ALA A 219 -5.87 -3.34 -3.05
C ALA A 219 -6.13 -2.86 -4.48
N VAL A 220 -5.14 -2.19 -5.11
CA VAL A 220 -5.24 -1.78 -6.52
C VAL A 220 -5.20 -2.99 -7.44
N ALA A 221 -4.33 -3.96 -7.17
CA ALA A 221 -4.22 -5.19 -7.95
C ALA A 221 -5.53 -6.02 -7.91
N ASP A 222 -6.18 -6.13 -6.75
CA ASP A 222 -7.47 -6.80 -6.61
C ASP A 222 -8.52 -6.16 -7.53
N VAL A 223 -8.61 -4.83 -7.53
CA VAL A 223 -9.57 -4.10 -8.38
C VAL A 223 -9.28 -4.33 -9.87
N LEU A 224 -8.01 -4.43 -10.26
CA LEU A 224 -7.64 -4.70 -11.66
C LEU A 224 -7.92 -6.14 -12.06
N LEU A 225 -7.68 -7.11 -11.18
CA LEU A 225 -7.91 -8.53 -11.42
C LEU A 225 -9.39 -8.86 -11.57
N VAL A 226 -10.25 -8.26 -10.73
CA VAL A 226 -11.71 -8.49 -10.79
C VAL A 226 -12.36 -7.95 -12.07
N ARG A 227 -11.69 -7.01 -12.77
CA ARG A 227 -12.15 -6.51 -14.07
C ARG A 227 -11.84 -7.47 -15.22
N ASP A 228 -10.92 -8.40 -15.01
CA ASP A 228 -10.59 -9.43 -15.99
C ASP A 228 -11.64 -10.55 -15.91
N PRO A 229 -12.16 -11.07 -17.05
CA PRO A 229 -13.19 -12.12 -17.03
C PRO A 229 -12.65 -13.49 -16.59
N ASP A 230 -11.36 -13.61 -16.25
CA ASP A 230 -10.75 -14.86 -15.82
C ASP A 230 -11.24 -15.29 -14.42
N VAL A 231 -11.84 -16.47 -14.35
CA VAL A 231 -12.32 -17.08 -13.10
C VAL A 231 -11.16 -17.34 -12.14
N MET A 232 -9.97 -17.67 -12.64
CA MET A 232 -8.80 -17.90 -11.79
C MET A 232 -8.31 -16.62 -11.11
N ALA A 233 -8.47 -15.46 -11.77
CA ALA A 233 -8.15 -14.17 -11.20
C ALA A 233 -9.05 -13.87 -9.97
N ASN A 234 -10.34 -14.20 -10.06
CA ASN A 234 -11.27 -14.06 -8.94
C ASN A 234 -10.89 -14.96 -7.74
N TRP A 235 -10.50 -16.21 -8.00
CA TRP A 235 -10.00 -17.10 -6.94
C TRP A 235 -8.72 -16.59 -6.30
N LEU A 236 -7.80 -16.03 -7.10
CA LEU A 236 -6.57 -15.43 -6.58
C LEU A 236 -6.90 -14.28 -5.62
N VAL A 237 -7.85 -13.41 -5.98
CA VAL A 237 -8.30 -12.30 -5.12
C VAL A 237 -8.88 -12.82 -3.81
N VAL A 238 -9.73 -13.86 -3.84
CA VAL A 238 -10.28 -14.48 -2.62
C VAL A 238 -9.18 -15.03 -1.72
N ILE A 239 -8.24 -15.78 -2.28
CA ILE A 239 -7.15 -16.44 -1.53
C ILE A 239 -6.22 -15.40 -0.91
N THR A 240 -5.79 -14.41 -1.68
CA THR A 240 -4.88 -13.35 -1.23
C THR A 240 -5.55 -12.45 -0.19
N SER A 241 -6.82 -12.11 -0.37
CA SER A 241 -7.61 -11.37 0.61
C SER A 241 -7.72 -12.10 1.94
N ALA A 242 -8.05 -13.39 1.90
CA ALA A 242 -8.06 -14.23 3.10
C ALA A 242 -6.67 -14.30 3.76
N ALA A 243 -5.60 -14.41 2.97
CA ALA A 243 -4.24 -14.42 3.49
C ALA A 243 -3.89 -13.09 4.20
N TYR A 244 -4.25 -11.94 3.63
CA TYR A 244 -4.06 -10.62 4.26
C TYR A 244 -4.84 -10.49 5.58
N LEU A 245 -6.11 -10.92 5.61
CA LEU A 245 -6.93 -10.90 6.82
C LEU A 245 -6.36 -11.78 7.93
N VAL A 246 -5.93 -13.00 7.60
CA VAL A 246 -5.32 -13.92 8.56
C VAL A 246 -3.99 -13.35 9.06
N ARG A 247 -3.15 -12.86 8.15
CA ARG A 247 -1.82 -12.35 8.47
C ARG A 247 -1.86 -11.07 9.31
N ALA A 248 -2.92 -10.27 9.22
CA ALA A 248 -3.13 -9.10 10.07
C ALA A 248 -3.07 -9.43 11.58
N ARG A 249 -3.31 -10.69 11.98
CA ARG A 249 -3.22 -11.15 13.38
C ARG A 249 -1.79 -11.19 13.93
N THR A 250 -0.78 -11.28 13.04
CA THR A 250 0.63 -11.40 13.45
C THR A 250 1.21 -10.06 13.94
N TYR A 251 0.57 -8.95 13.59
CA TYR A 251 0.98 -7.61 13.97
C TYR A 251 0.14 -7.11 15.14
N VAL A 252 0.82 -6.80 16.24
CA VAL A 252 0.19 -6.27 17.47
C VAL A 252 -0.17 -4.80 17.32
N THR A 253 0.65 -4.03 16.58
CA THR A 253 0.48 -2.60 16.40
C THR A 253 -0.65 -2.29 15.41
N VAL A 254 -1.63 -1.49 15.84
CA VAL A 254 -2.81 -1.11 15.03
C VAL A 254 -2.40 -0.47 13.69
N ARG A 255 -1.36 0.36 13.68
CA ARG A 255 -0.85 1.01 12.46
C ARG A 255 -0.34 0.02 11.40
N GLN A 256 0.14 -1.14 11.81
CA GLN A 256 0.63 -2.21 10.92
C GLN A 256 -0.49 -3.17 10.54
N ARG A 257 -1.43 -3.39 11.48
CA ARG A 257 -2.58 -4.26 11.28
C ARG A 257 -3.62 -3.66 10.33
N LEU A 258 -3.89 -2.36 10.42
CA LEU A 258 -4.95 -1.69 9.67
C LEU A 258 -4.76 -1.80 8.15
N PRO A 259 -3.58 -1.53 7.56
CA PRO A 259 -3.40 -1.66 6.10
C PRO A 259 -3.66 -3.08 5.59
N LEU A 260 -3.23 -4.11 6.34
CA LEU A 260 -3.46 -5.51 5.96
C LEU A 260 -4.94 -5.88 6.02
N LEU A 261 -5.66 -5.41 7.04
CA LEU A 261 -7.11 -5.60 7.12
C LEU A 261 -7.82 -4.90 5.96
N LEU A 262 -7.42 -3.67 5.63
CA LEU A 262 -8.01 -2.93 4.52
C LEU A 262 -7.77 -3.65 3.18
N ALA A 263 -6.54 -4.10 2.91
CA ALA A 263 -6.24 -4.90 1.71
C ALA A 263 -7.03 -6.22 1.67
N GLY A 264 -7.17 -6.89 2.82
CA GLY A 264 -7.98 -8.12 2.88
C GLY A 264 -9.48 -7.91 2.68
N VAL A 265 -10.00 -6.70 2.95
CA VAL A 265 -11.40 -6.33 2.71
C VAL A 265 -11.62 -5.82 1.29
N THR A 266 -10.60 -5.23 0.65
CA THR A 266 -10.75 -4.65 -0.69
C THR A 266 -11.04 -5.70 -1.75
N GLY A 267 -10.47 -6.89 -1.69
CA GLY A 267 -10.75 -7.95 -2.68
C GLY A 267 -12.20 -8.42 -2.68
N PRO A 268 -12.79 -8.85 -1.55
CA PRO A 268 -14.21 -9.19 -1.47
C PRO A 268 -15.10 -8.01 -1.86
N ALA A 269 -14.77 -6.79 -1.43
CA ALA A 269 -15.51 -5.60 -1.83
C ALA A 269 -15.45 -5.38 -3.35
N ALA A 270 -14.29 -5.55 -3.98
CA ALA A 270 -14.12 -5.43 -5.43
C ALA A 270 -14.91 -6.51 -6.17
N LEU A 271 -14.88 -7.77 -5.72
CA LEU A 271 -15.66 -8.88 -6.29
C LEU A 271 -17.17 -8.65 -6.21
N LEU A 272 -17.65 -8.08 -5.10
CA LEU A 272 -19.07 -7.84 -4.89
C LEU A 272 -19.58 -6.55 -5.57
N ILE A 273 -18.72 -5.54 -5.72
CA ILE A 273 -19.08 -4.28 -6.38
C ILE A 273 -18.84 -4.34 -7.90
N GLY A 274 -17.83 -5.07 -8.36
CA GLY A 274 -17.45 -5.12 -9.77
C GLY A 274 -18.46 -5.91 -10.63
N PRO A 275 -18.32 -7.23 -10.73
CA PRO A 275 -19.19 -8.05 -11.58
C PRO A 275 -20.65 -8.04 -11.09
N ALA A 276 -20.90 -8.14 -9.78
CA ALA A 276 -22.26 -8.29 -9.26
C ALA A 276 -23.10 -6.98 -9.25
N MET A 277 -22.48 -5.81 -9.49
CA MET A 277 -23.23 -4.57 -9.74
C MET A 277 -23.28 -4.17 -11.22
N HIS A 278 -22.69 -4.93 -12.13
CA HIS A 278 -22.74 -4.62 -13.55
C HIS A 278 -24.19 -4.67 -14.05
N ASP A 279 -24.89 -5.78 -13.79
CA ASP A 279 -26.27 -5.99 -14.22
C ASP A 279 -27.30 -5.43 -13.22
N PRO A 280 -28.27 -4.59 -13.66
CA PRO A 280 -29.29 -4.02 -12.78
C PRO A 280 -30.13 -5.06 -12.02
N GLY A 281 -30.34 -6.25 -12.58
CA GLY A 281 -31.11 -7.33 -11.99
C GLY A 281 -30.41 -8.06 -10.84
N ASP A 282 -29.08 -8.15 -10.87
CA ASP A 282 -28.28 -8.91 -9.90
C ASP A 282 -27.84 -8.07 -8.69
N ARG A 283 -27.94 -6.74 -8.80
CA ARG A 283 -27.59 -5.77 -7.74
C ARG A 283 -28.32 -6.04 -6.43
N LEU A 284 -29.64 -6.27 -6.49
CA LEU A 284 -30.48 -6.40 -5.30
C LEU A 284 -30.72 -7.86 -4.91
N SER A 285 -30.62 -8.79 -5.85
CA SER A 285 -30.83 -10.22 -5.62
C SER A 285 -29.57 -10.92 -5.11
N THR A 286 -28.37 -10.50 -5.56
CA THR A 286 -27.10 -11.19 -5.27
C THR A 286 -26.11 -10.28 -4.54
N ALA A 287 -25.77 -9.11 -5.11
CA ALA A 287 -24.73 -8.25 -4.55
C ALA A 287 -25.12 -7.66 -3.18
N GLY A 288 -26.35 -7.15 -3.06
CA GLY A 288 -26.87 -6.56 -1.82
C GLY A 288 -26.84 -7.52 -0.63
N PRO A 289 -27.45 -8.72 -0.72
CA PRO A 289 -27.40 -9.72 0.35
C PRO A 289 -25.98 -10.17 0.71
N LEU A 290 -25.10 -10.37 -0.29
CA LEU A 290 -23.71 -10.77 -0.05
C LEU A 290 -22.90 -9.70 0.67
N LEU A 291 -23.02 -8.42 0.26
CA LEU A 291 -22.36 -7.30 0.94
C LEU A 291 -22.87 -7.13 2.36
N PHE A 292 -24.18 -7.26 2.56
CA PHE A 292 -24.79 -7.19 3.88
C PHE A 292 -24.31 -8.35 4.77
N ALA A 293 -24.29 -9.58 4.25
CA ALA A 293 -23.81 -10.75 4.96
C ALA A 293 -22.31 -10.64 5.30
N PHE A 294 -21.48 -10.17 4.37
CA PHE A 294 -20.06 -9.93 4.61
C PHE A 294 -19.83 -8.86 5.69
N GLY A 295 -20.54 -7.73 5.61
CA GLY A 295 -20.49 -6.68 6.62
C GLY A 295 -20.96 -7.17 7.99
N ALA A 296 -22.07 -7.91 8.05
CA ALA A 296 -22.56 -8.52 9.27
C ALA A 296 -21.57 -9.53 9.87
N LEU A 297 -20.97 -10.39 9.04
CA LEU A 297 -19.96 -11.36 9.47
C LEU A 297 -18.70 -10.66 10.00
N ALA A 298 -18.25 -9.59 9.35
CA ALA A 298 -17.13 -8.79 9.83
C ALA A 298 -17.43 -8.14 11.20
N ILE A 299 -18.65 -7.61 11.39
CA ILE A 299 -19.09 -7.05 12.68
C ILE A 299 -19.11 -8.14 13.76
N VAL A 300 -19.75 -9.28 13.47
CA VAL A 300 -19.85 -10.41 14.42
C VAL A 300 -18.48 -10.96 14.77
N ALA A 301 -17.61 -11.17 13.78
CA ALA A 301 -16.25 -11.63 13.99
C ALA A 301 -15.43 -10.63 14.84
N GLY A 302 -15.54 -9.34 14.55
CA GLY A 302 -14.87 -8.28 15.31
C GLY A 302 -15.33 -8.22 16.78
N LEU A 303 -16.64 -8.26 17.01
CA LEU A 303 -17.22 -8.26 18.37
C LEU A 303 -16.92 -9.56 19.12
N GLY A 304 -16.93 -10.70 18.44
CA GLY A 304 -16.58 -12.00 19.03
C GLY A 304 -15.13 -12.05 19.48
N TYR A 305 -14.20 -11.60 18.63
CA TYR A 305 -12.77 -11.56 18.94
C TYR A 305 -12.44 -10.57 20.07
N ALA A 306 -13.21 -9.48 20.20
CA ALA A 306 -13.03 -8.51 21.28
C ALA A 306 -13.44 -9.05 22.66
N ARG A 307 -14.36 -10.03 22.72
CA ARG A 307 -14.92 -10.55 23.98
C ARG A 307 -14.22 -11.79 24.51
N LYS A 308 -13.55 -12.58 23.67
CA LYS A 308 -12.95 -13.85 24.07
C LYS A 308 -11.67 -14.13 23.29
N GLU A 309 -10.59 -14.38 24.00
CA GLU A 309 -9.35 -14.84 23.37
C GLU A 309 -9.59 -16.19 22.68
N PRO A 310 -9.14 -16.37 21.42
CA PRO A 310 -9.31 -17.63 20.71
C PRO A 310 -8.59 -18.76 21.46
N GLY A 311 -9.26 -19.91 21.61
CA GLY A 311 -8.65 -21.09 22.22
C GLY A 311 -7.43 -21.60 21.44
N PRO A 312 -6.52 -22.37 22.09
CA PRO A 312 -5.28 -22.85 21.48
C PRO A 312 -5.47 -23.60 20.15
N TYR A 313 -6.53 -24.40 20.04
CA TYR A 313 -6.85 -25.15 18.82
C TYR A 313 -7.23 -24.24 17.64
N LEU A 314 -8.06 -23.22 17.86
CA LEU A 314 -8.43 -22.26 16.81
C LEU A 314 -7.22 -21.50 16.28
N ARG A 315 -6.30 -21.12 17.19
CA ARG A 315 -5.05 -20.47 16.78
C ARG A 315 -4.24 -21.36 15.83
N ARG A 316 -4.17 -22.67 16.12
CA ARG A 316 -3.48 -23.66 15.29
C ARG A 316 -4.15 -23.89 13.94
N TYR A 317 -5.48 -24.01 13.89
CA TYR A 317 -6.20 -24.14 12.61
C TYR A 317 -5.97 -22.93 11.69
N VAL A 318 -5.95 -21.72 12.26
CA VAL A 318 -5.68 -20.51 11.49
C VAL A 318 -4.22 -20.46 11.00
N GLU A 319 -3.25 -21.00 11.74
CA GLU A 319 -1.86 -21.16 11.24
C GLU A 319 -1.80 -22.08 10.04
N ILE A 320 -2.47 -23.23 10.11
CA ILE A 320 -2.53 -24.20 9.01
C ILE A 320 -3.21 -23.56 7.79
N LEU A 321 -4.32 -22.85 8.01
CA LEU A 321 -5.01 -22.11 6.97
C LEU A 321 -4.11 -21.05 6.32
N GLU A 322 -3.35 -20.27 7.10
CA GLU A 322 -2.40 -19.29 6.58
C GLU A 322 -1.38 -19.94 5.65
N VAL A 323 -0.81 -21.08 6.06
CA VAL A 323 0.17 -21.82 5.25
C VAL A 323 -0.46 -22.36 3.96
N LEU A 324 -1.66 -22.93 4.04
CA LEU A 324 -2.38 -23.44 2.87
C LEU A 324 -2.73 -22.32 1.88
N LEU A 325 -3.20 -21.17 2.36
CA LEU A 325 -3.49 -20.00 1.52
C LEU A 325 -2.21 -19.53 0.80
N ILE A 326 -1.11 -19.37 1.53
CA ILE A 326 0.18 -18.95 0.93
C ILE A 326 0.67 -19.96 -0.10
N LEU A 327 0.54 -21.27 0.18
CA LEU A 327 0.93 -22.33 -0.76
C LEU A 327 0.08 -22.33 -2.03
N ALA A 328 -1.22 -22.02 -1.91
CA ALA A 328 -2.17 -21.97 -3.02
C ALA A 328 -1.99 -20.75 -3.94
N VAL A 329 -1.35 -19.66 -3.48
CA VAL A 329 -1.13 -18.45 -4.29
C VAL A 329 -0.34 -18.74 -5.57
N LEU A 330 0.76 -19.49 -5.48
CA LEU A 330 1.62 -19.79 -6.63
C LEU A 330 0.92 -20.58 -7.75
N PRO A 331 0.27 -21.72 -7.49
CA PRO A 331 -0.42 -22.46 -8.55
C PRO A 331 -1.58 -21.67 -9.15
N VAL A 332 -2.35 -20.92 -8.35
CA VAL A 332 -3.45 -20.11 -8.89
C VAL A 332 -2.90 -18.95 -9.74
N ALA A 333 -1.83 -18.30 -9.31
CA ALA A 333 -1.15 -17.29 -10.11
C ALA A 333 -0.61 -17.85 -11.44
N ALA A 334 -0.07 -19.07 -11.44
CA ALA A 334 0.36 -19.74 -12.66
C ALA A 334 -0.81 -20.02 -13.62
N ALA A 335 -2.01 -20.31 -13.08
CA ALA A 335 -3.22 -20.46 -13.86
C ALA A 335 -3.66 -19.13 -14.50
N VAL A 336 -3.67 -18.04 -13.73
CA VAL A 336 -3.99 -16.68 -14.23
C VAL A 336 -3.02 -16.26 -15.33
N LEU A 337 -1.73 -16.57 -15.19
CA LEU A 337 -0.72 -16.27 -16.21
C LEU A 337 -0.81 -17.14 -17.48
N GLY A 338 -1.77 -18.08 -17.53
CA GLY A 338 -1.98 -19.01 -18.64
C GLY A 338 -0.85 -20.04 -18.80
N LEU A 339 -0.02 -20.27 -17.78
CA LEU A 339 1.14 -21.16 -17.88
C LEU A 339 0.73 -22.61 -18.11
N TYR A 340 -0.33 -23.08 -17.47
CA TYR A 340 -0.83 -24.45 -17.67
C TYR A 340 -1.31 -24.70 -19.10
N ALA A 341 -2.00 -23.73 -19.71
CA ALA A 341 -2.45 -23.82 -21.09
C ALA A 341 -1.26 -23.87 -22.07
N ARG A 342 -0.22 -23.06 -21.83
CA ARG A 342 1.02 -23.11 -22.65
C ARG A 342 1.74 -24.44 -22.53
N MET A 343 1.79 -25.05 -21.34
CA MET A 343 2.43 -26.36 -21.14
C MET A 343 1.64 -27.50 -21.82
N HIS A 344 0.32 -27.46 -21.82
CA HIS A 344 -0.50 -28.47 -22.50
C HIS A 344 -0.48 -28.33 -24.02
N GLY A 345 -0.28 -27.12 -24.56
CA GLY A 345 -0.17 -26.90 -26.01
C GLY A 345 1.19 -27.27 -26.62
N LEU A 346 2.16 -27.69 -25.80
CA LEU A 346 3.50 -28.12 -26.21
C LEU A 346 3.66 -29.65 -26.28
N GLY A 347 2.63 -30.43 -25.92
CA GLY A 347 2.58 -31.88 -26.03
C GLY A 347 1.59 -32.32 -27.10
#